data_AF-A0A965BRV6-F1
#
_entry.id   AF-A0A965BRV6-F1
#
_cell.length_a   1.000
_cell.length_b   1.000
_cell.length_c   1.000
_cell.angle_alpha   90.00
_cell.angle_beta   90.00
_cell.angle_gamma   90.00
#
_symmetry.space_group_name_H-M   'P 1'
#
loop_
_entity.id
_entity.type
_entity.pdbx_description
1 polymer ?
#
loop_
_entity_poly.entity_id
_entity_poly.type
_entity_poly.pdbx_seq_one_letter_code
_entity_poly.pdbx_strand_id
1 'polypeptide(L)'
;MRFTEKTQEAILQIVEPIMDNCLDGSNTGNHAKHVRDFTDRLKAIVTPENLASQLEYRPHGVFTRREFVCLFRRRESIGVVWRQFVSSTDDELVNHAIFVERDGKICIEHCLIC
;
A
#
# COMPACT_ATOMS: atom_id res chain seq x y z
N MET A 1 -5.75 22.97 0.34
CA MET A 1 -4.94 22.42 1.46
C MET A 1 -4.17 21.24 0.91
N ARG A 2 -2.84 21.22 0.98
CA ARG A 2 -2.06 20.13 0.40
C ARG A 2 -2.24 18.87 1.25
N PHE A 3 -2.24 17.70 0.62
CA PHE A 3 -2.28 16.43 1.33
C PHE A 3 -1.21 16.32 2.43
N THR A 4 0.01 16.81 2.15
CA THR A 4 1.16 16.76 3.06
C THR A 4 1.04 17.66 4.30
N GLU A 5 0.09 18.62 4.30
CA GLU A 5 -0.15 19.57 5.39
C GLU A 5 -1.28 19.11 6.33
N LYS A 6 -1.97 18.01 6.02
CA LYS A 6 -3.03 17.44 6.86
C LYS A 6 -2.46 16.83 8.15
N THR A 7 -3.29 16.76 9.19
CA THR A 7 -2.95 16.04 10.43
C THR A 7 -2.67 14.57 10.14
N GLN A 8 -2.00 13.88 11.06
CA GLN A 8 -1.71 12.45 10.89
C GLN A 8 -3.02 11.65 10.74
N GLU A 9 -4.00 11.93 11.58
CA GLU A 9 -5.30 11.26 11.59
C GLU A 9 -6.03 11.46 10.27
N ALA A 10 -6.02 12.68 9.74
CA ALA A 10 -6.64 13.00 8.45
C ALA A 10 -5.90 12.34 7.27
N ILE A 11 -4.59 12.14 7.37
CA ILE A 11 -3.84 11.38 6.36
C ILE A 11 -4.20 9.90 6.43
N LEU A 12 -4.20 9.31 7.63
CA LEU A 12 -4.56 7.90 7.83
C LEU A 12 -5.98 7.61 7.34
N GLN A 13 -6.96 8.48 7.62
CA GLN A 13 -8.32 8.35 7.08
C GLN A 13 -8.38 8.29 5.55
N ILE A 14 -7.39 8.85 4.85
CA ILE A 14 -7.29 8.81 3.39
C ILE A 14 -6.55 7.55 2.92
N VAL A 15 -5.41 7.23 3.53
CA VAL A 15 -4.51 6.18 3.00
C VAL A 15 -4.87 4.78 3.46
N GLU A 16 -5.55 4.63 4.60
CA GLU A 16 -5.96 3.31 5.13
C GLU A 16 -6.90 2.59 4.13
N PRO A 17 -8.00 3.19 3.63
CA PRO A 17 -8.86 2.52 2.64
C PRO A 17 -8.16 2.22 1.29
N ILE A 18 -7.16 3.02 0.94
CA ILE A 18 -6.33 2.79 -0.26
C ILE A 18 -5.49 1.52 -0.08
N MET A 19 -4.86 1.37 1.09
CA MET A 19 -4.10 0.17 1.43
C MET A 19 -4.99 -1.06 1.60
N ASP A 20 -6.18 -0.93 2.20
CA ASP A 20 -7.15 -2.04 2.29
C ASP A 20 -7.46 -2.62 0.90
N ASN A 21 -7.75 -1.73 -0.05
CA ASN A 21 -8.07 -2.15 -1.40
C ASN A 21 -6.85 -2.77 -2.11
N CYS A 22 -5.66 -2.21 -1.92
CA CYS A 22 -4.41 -2.74 -2.46
C CYS A 22 -4.14 -4.18 -1.98
N LEU A 23 -4.18 -4.40 -0.66
CA LEU A 23 -3.88 -5.70 -0.06
C LEU A 23 -4.97 -6.73 -0.35
N ASP A 24 -6.24 -6.33 -0.35
CA ASP A 24 -7.33 -7.22 -0.75
C ASP A 24 -7.23 -7.65 -2.22
N GLY A 25 -6.79 -6.75 -3.11
CA GLY A 25 -6.45 -7.09 -4.49
C GLY A 25 -5.38 -8.18 -4.57
N SER A 26 -4.32 -8.08 -3.76
CA SER A 26 -3.32 -9.16 -3.66
C SER A 26 -3.91 -10.44 -3.09
N ASN A 27 -4.71 -10.37 -2.03
CA ASN A 27 -5.31 -11.55 -1.38
C ASN A 27 -6.24 -12.32 -2.31
N THR A 28 -7.01 -11.60 -3.14
CA THR A 28 -7.98 -12.18 -4.08
C THR A 28 -7.40 -12.44 -5.47
N GLY A 29 -6.13 -12.13 -5.71
CA GLY A 29 -5.51 -12.22 -7.04
C GLY A 29 -6.10 -11.25 -8.07
N ASN A 30 -6.82 -10.23 -7.63
CA ASN A 30 -7.46 -9.24 -8.48
C ASN A 30 -6.50 -8.08 -8.77
N HIS A 31 -5.80 -8.16 -9.90
CA HIS A 31 -4.85 -7.14 -10.36
C HIS A 31 -5.47 -5.74 -10.47
N ALA A 32 -6.62 -5.62 -11.12
CA ALA A 32 -7.29 -4.33 -11.31
C ALA A 32 -7.63 -3.65 -9.98
N LYS A 33 -8.01 -4.45 -8.97
CA LYS A 33 -8.22 -3.99 -7.60
C LYS A 33 -6.90 -3.56 -6.96
N HIS A 34 -5.88 -4.41 -7.03
CA HIS A 34 -4.57 -4.18 -6.42
C HIS A 34 -3.96 -2.84 -6.89
N VAL A 35 -3.99 -2.57 -8.19
CA VAL A 35 -3.32 -1.39 -8.77
C VAL A 35 -4.22 -0.16 -8.92
N ARG A 36 -5.47 -0.21 -8.44
CA ARG A 36 -6.50 0.84 -8.64
C ARG A 36 -5.99 2.24 -8.32
N ASP A 37 -5.26 2.36 -7.22
CA ASP A 37 -4.79 3.62 -6.65
C ASP A 37 -3.27 3.80 -6.82
N PHE A 38 -2.64 3.03 -7.70
CA PHE A 38 -1.23 3.23 -8.07
C PHE A 38 -1.09 4.41 -9.04
N THR A 39 0.07 5.07 -8.99
CA THR A 39 0.46 5.98 -10.08
C THR A 39 0.68 5.21 -11.38
N ASP A 40 0.56 5.89 -12.52
CA ASP A 40 0.74 5.25 -13.84
C ASP A 40 2.11 4.60 -13.98
N ARG A 41 3.15 5.21 -13.39
CA ARG A 41 4.48 4.62 -13.30
C ARG A 41 4.47 3.28 -12.56
N LEU A 42 3.83 3.20 -11.40
CA LEU A 42 3.78 1.97 -10.62
C LEU A 42 2.88 0.91 -11.28
N LYS A 43 1.78 1.31 -11.92
CA LYS A 43 0.93 0.41 -12.74
C LYS A 43 1.70 -0.21 -13.91
N ALA A 44 2.60 0.55 -14.55
CA ALA A 44 3.42 0.04 -15.64
C ALA A 44 4.44 -1.03 -15.19
N ILE A 45 4.82 -1.02 -13.91
CA ILE A 45 5.74 -2.01 -13.32
C ILE A 45 4.96 -3.24 -12.84
N VAL A 46 3.86 -3.02 -12.11
CA VAL A 46 3.05 -4.08 -11.53
C VAL A 46 2.01 -4.53 -12.55
N THR A 47 2.44 -5.30 -13.55
CA THR A 47 1.54 -5.96 -14.52
C THR A 47 0.80 -7.14 -13.88
N PRO A 48 -0.24 -7.70 -14.53
CA PRO A 48 -0.89 -8.91 -14.05
C PRO A 48 0.08 -10.08 -13.83
N GLU A 49 1.02 -10.27 -14.75
CA GLU A 49 2.05 -11.32 -14.67
C GLU A 49 3.04 -11.05 -13.53
N ASN A 50 3.44 -9.78 -13.37
CA ASN A 50 4.30 -9.40 -12.26
C ASN A 50 3.61 -9.63 -10.91
N LEU A 51 2.34 -9.24 -10.77
CA LEU A 51 1.57 -9.55 -9.57
C LEU A 51 1.47 -11.06 -9.37
N ALA A 52 1.05 -11.83 -10.37
CA ALA A 52 0.94 -13.28 -10.27
C ALA A 52 2.24 -13.93 -9.76
N SER A 53 3.40 -13.53 -10.32
CA SER A 53 4.71 -14.05 -9.88
C SER A 53 5.02 -13.75 -8.40
N GLN A 54 4.64 -12.56 -7.90
CA GLN A 54 4.77 -12.23 -6.47
C GLN A 54 3.80 -13.04 -5.60
N LEU A 55 2.63 -13.39 -6.12
CA LEU A 55 1.62 -14.16 -5.39
C LEU A 55 1.89 -15.67 -5.39
N GLU A 56 2.59 -16.20 -6.40
CA GLU A 56 3.01 -17.60 -6.48
C GLU A 56 3.96 -17.97 -5.34
N TYR A 57 4.88 -17.06 -4.97
CA TYR A 57 5.74 -17.21 -3.80
C TYR A 57 5.10 -16.57 -2.56
N ARG A 58 4.07 -17.21 -1.99
CA ARG A 58 3.45 -16.81 -0.72
C ARG A 58 3.56 -17.85 0.40
N PRO A 59 4.77 -18.10 0.93
CA PRO A 59 4.93 -18.92 2.14
C PRO A 59 4.18 -18.34 3.35
N HIS A 60 3.89 -17.04 3.30
CA HIS A 60 3.25 -16.24 4.36
C HIS A 60 1.70 -16.28 4.35
N GLY A 61 1.05 -16.88 3.35
CA GLY A 61 -0.42 -16.86 3.25
C GLY A 61 -0.97 -15.50 2.79
N VAL A 62 -2.13 -15.08 3.30
CA VAL A 62 -2.77 -13.81 2.92
C VAL A 62 -2.47 -12.68 3.92
N PHE A 63 -2.50 -11.44 3.46
CA PHE A 63 -2.38 -10.27 4.34
C PHE A 63 -3.61 -10.14 5.23
N THR A 64 -3.41 -9.91 6.53
CA THR A 64 -4.49 -9.76 7.51
C THR A 64 -4.53 -8.33 8.06
N ARG A 65 -4.41 -8.15 9.37
CA ARG A 65 -4.41 -6.83 10.00
C ARG A 65 -3.11 -6.09 9.72
N ARG A 66 -3.19 -4.76 9.75
CA ARG A 66 -2.04 -3.86 9.77
C ARG A 66 -2.18 -2.89 10.93
N GLU A 67 -1.06 -2.51 11.53
CA GLU A 67 -1.02 -1.59 12.66
C GLU A 67 -0.09 -0.42 12.32
N PHE A 68 -0.59 0.81 12.44
CA PHE A 68 0.19 2.01 12.16
C PHE A 68 1.39 2.13 13.11
N VAL A 69 2.57 2.39 12.55
CA VAL A 69 3.81 2.61 13.32
C VAL A 69 4.19 4.09 13.27
N CYS A 70 4.42 4.63 12.08
CA CYS A 70 4.86 6.01 11.92
C CYS A 70 4.60 6.55 10.51
N LEU A 71 4.70 7.87 10.41
CA LEU A 71 4.49 8.64 9.18
C LEU A 71 5.66 9.60 8.97
N PHE A 72 6.18 9.64 7.75
CA PHE A 72 7.25 10.53 7.31
C PHE A 72 6.73 11.56 6.32
N ARG A 73 7.00 12.84 6.60
CA ARG A 73 6.56 13.95 5.74
C ARG A 73 7.69 14.40 4.83
N ARG A 74 7.40 14.48 3.54
CA ARG A 74 8.22 15.19 2.55
C ARG A 74 7.36 16.30 1.94
N ARG A 75 8.01 17.24 1.24
CA ARG A 75 7.34 18.39 0.62
C ARG A 75 6.15 17.97 -0.27
N GLU A 76 6.31 16.87 -1.01
CA GLU A 76 5.37 16.42 -2.05
C GLU A 76 4.86 14.99 -1.86
N SER A 77 5.23 14.32 -0.76
CA SER A 77 4.84 12.94 -0.51
C SER A 77 4.76 12.64 0.97
N ILE A 78 3.98 11.62 1.32
CA ILE A 78 3.94 11.05 2.66
C ILE A 78 4.39 9.60 2.58
N GLY A 79 5.36 9.21 3.40
CA GLY A 79 5.68 7.81 3.67
C GLY A 79 4.92 7.32 4.89
N VAL A 80 4.37 6.12 4.86
CA VAL A 80 3.72 5.50 6.01
C VAL A 80 4.27 4.10 6.19
N VAL A 81 4.49 3.72 7.45
CA VAL A 81 4.96 2.39 7.85
C VAL A 81 3.94 1.76 8.79
N TRP A 82 3.65 0.49 8.53
CA TRP A 82 2.81 -0.36 9.34
C TRP A 82 3.54 -1.65 9.72
N ARG A 83 3.21 -2.20 10.89
CA ARG A 83 3.40 -3.62 11.18
C ARG A 83 2.32 -4.38 10.42
N GLN A 84 2.73 -5.31 9.58
CA GLN A 84 1.84 -6.11 8.73
C GLN A 84 1.86 -7.55 9.17
N PHE A 85 0.68 -8.13 9.32
CA PHE A 85 0.52 -9.53 9.68
C PHE A 85 -0.04 -10.33 8.52
N VAL A 86 0.19 -11.63 8.59
CA VAL A 86 -0.19 -12.59 7.56
C VAL A 86 -0.88 -13.79 8.19
N SER A 87 -1.48 -14.67 7.40
CA SER A 87 -2.33 -15.75 7.93
C SER A 87 -1.58 -17.04 8.26
N SER A 88 -0.39 -17.27 7.72
CA SER A 88 0.32 -18.55 7.91
C SER A 88 1.37 -18.54 9.02
N THR A 89 1.80 -17.36 9.49
CA THR A 89 2.79 -17.19 10.56
C THR A 89 2.40 -16.04 11.49
N ASP A 90 3.04 -15.98 12.66
CA ASP A 90 2.95 -14.87 13.60
C ASP A 90 4.03 -13.80 13.36
N ASP A 91 4.72 -13.85 12.21
CA ASP A 91 5.75 -12.88 11.87
C ASP A 91 5.17 -11.47 11.69
N GLU A 92 5.99 -10.49 12.02
CA GLU A 92 5.71 -9.08 11.80
C GLU A 92 6.48 -8.60 10.59
N LEU A 93 5.78 -8.32 9.49
CA LEU A 93 6.37 -7.77 8.28
C LEU A 93 6.34 -6.24 8.34
N VAL A 94 7.33 -5.61 7.72
CA VAL A 94 7.35 -4.17 7.49
C VAL A 94 6.57 -3.89 6.22
N ASN A 95 5.39 -3.29 6.35
CA ASN A 95 4.66 -2.73 5.21
C ASN A 95 4.92 -1.24 5.15
N HIS A 96 5.52 -0.77 4.07
CA HIS A 96 5.72 0.65 3.86
C HIS A 96 5.26 1.10 2.48
N ALA A 97 4.62 2.26 2.44
CA ALA A 97 4.16 2.86 1.19
C ALA A 97 4.44 4.37 1.16
N ILE A 98 4.67 4.88 -0.05
CA ILE A 98 4.81 6.31 -0.33
C ILE A 98 3.59 6.76 -1.12
N PHE A 99 2.92 7.78 -0.62
CA PHE A 99 1.74 8.40 -1.23
C PHE A 99 2.08 9.76 -1.81
N VAL A 100 1.57 10.03 -3.00
CA VAL A 100 1.70 11.29 -3.72
C VAL A 100 0.34 11.78 -4.17
N GLU A 101 0.21 13.10 -4.33
CA GLU A 101 -0.98 13.71 -4.95
C GLU A 101 -0.73 13.90 -6.45
N ARG A 102 -1.65 13.41 -7.29
CA ARG A 102 -1.64 13.53 -8.76
C ARG A 102 -3.05 13.88 -9.21
N ASP A 103 -3.20 15.02 -9.89
CA ASP A 103 -4.49 15.49 -10.42
C ASP A 103 -5.63 15.48 -9.38
N GLY A 104 -5.30 15.87 -8.14
CA GLY A 104 -6.25 15.90 -7.02
C GLY A 104 -6.59 14.55 -6.40
N LYS A 105 -5.96 13.45 -6.85
CA LYS A 105 -6.09 12.11 -6.28
C LYS A 105 -4.82 11.72 -5.50
N ILE A 106 -5.00 11.07 -4.37
CA ILE A 106 -3.89 10.45 -3.62
C ILE A 106 -3.64 9.05 -4.18
N CYS A 107 -2.39 8.80 -4.58
CA CYS A 107 -1.97 7.56 -5.22
C CYS A 107 -0.75 6.97 -4.51
N ILE A 108 -0.62 5.65 -4.57
CA ILE A 108 0.58 4.91 -4.17
C ILE A 108 1.64 5.08 -5.26
N GLU A 109 2.78 5.66 -4.88
CA GLU A 109 3.97 5.80 -5.73
C GLU A 109 4.96 4.66 -5.49
N HIS A 110 4.95 4.09 -4.30
CA HIS A 110 5.79 2.96 -3.90
C HIS A 110 5.07 2.17 -2.80
N CYS A 111 5.20 0.84 -2.83
CA CYS A 111 4.71 -0.06 -1.80
C CYS A 111 5.61 -1.29 -1.75
N LEU A 112 6.02 -1.70 -0.56
CA LEU A 112 6.79 -2.92 -0.33
C LEU A 112 6.42 -3.51 1.03
N ILE A 113 6.33 -4.84 1.06
CA ILE A 113 6.15 -5.63 2.28
C ILE A 113 7.31 -6.62 2.36
N CYS A 114 8.07 -6.58 3.45
CA CYS A 114 9.25 -7.41 3.67
C CYS A 114 9.39 -7.86 5.12
#